data_AF-A0A0F9UAQ7-F1
#
_entry.id   AF-A0A0F9UAQ7-F1
#
_cell.length_a   1.000
_cell.length_b   1.000
_cell.length_c   1.000
_cell.angle_alpha   90.00
_cell.angle_beta   90.00
_cell.angle_gamma   90.00
#
_symmetry.space_group_name_H-M   'P 1'
#
loop_
_entity.id
_entity.type
_entity.pdbx_description
1 polymer ?
#
loop_
_entity_poly.entity_id
_entity_poly.type
_entity_poly.pdbx_seq_one_letter_code
_entity_poly.pdbx_strand_id
1 'polypeptide(L)'
;MGANRHCTDCDDDTVGCCGVPARRGGCDVCHPPNQGETHYVGDDCPGAHREEAKSGFKFDSEKLRFDLIPPYALEQLAKVYTHGAAKYGDVNYLRGMTYRRILAALMRHVEAYRAGESIDPDSGLPHMAHVAWQAFTLMVYENEDIGEDNRKMEVSNEPEETE
;
A
#
# COMPACT_ATOMS: atom_id res chain seq x y z
N MET A 1 -20.25 -39.70 -10.24
CA MET A 1 -20.96 -38.56 -10.87
C MET A 1 -20.21 -37.30 -10.50
N GLY A 2 -19.68 -36.58 -11.50
CA GLY A 2 -18.87 -35.36 -11.36
C GLY A 2 -18.13 -35.09 -12.67
N ALA A 3 -18.63 -34.14 -13.45
CA ALA A 3 -18.24 -33.88 -14.83
C ALA A 3 -16.85 -33.22 -14.95
N ASN A 4 -16.08 -33.60 -15.98
CA ASN A 4 -14.97 -32.79 -16.47
C ASN A 4 -15.05 -32.68 -18.00
N ARG A 5 -14.96 -31.45 -18.48
CA ARG A 5 -15.46 -30.98 -19.77
C ARG A 5 -14.64 -31.55 -20.92
N HIS A 6 -15.31 -32.26 -21.82
CA HIS A 6 -14.77 -32.61 -23.13
C HIS A 6 -14.68 -31.31 -23.94
N CYS A 7 -13.52 -31.02 -24.54
CA CYS A 7 -13.32 -29.86 -25.41
C CYS A 7 -14.04 -30.08 -26.75
N THR A 8 -15.37 -30.12 -26.75
CA THR A 8 -16.17 -30.37 -27.96
C THR A 8 -16.73 -29.13 -28.62
N ASP A 9 -16.60 -27.96 -28.02
CA ASP A 9 -17.04 -26.69 -28.63
C ASP A 9 -15.85 -25.76 -28.78
N CYS A 10 -15.11 -25.94 -29.87
CA CYS A 10 -14.31 -24.86 -30.44
C CYS A 10 -15.08 -24.37 -31.67
N ASP A 11 -15.75 -23.24 -31.54
CA ASP A 11 -16.43 -22.57 -32.65
C ASP A 11 -15.45 -22.31 -33.81
N ASP A 12 -15.95 -22.51 -35.03
CA ASP A 12 -15.24 -22.53 -36.33
C ASP A 12 -14.56 -21.19 -36.69
N ASP A 13 -14.77 -20.14 -35.89
CA ASP A 13 -14.20 -18.81 -36.08
C ASP A 13 -12.96 -18.53 -35.21
N THR A 14 -12.47 -19.53 -34.47
CA THR A 14 -11.23 -19.39 -33.70
C THR A 14 -10.02 -19.74 -34.56
N VAL A 15 -9.33 -18.70 -35.02
CA VAL A 15 -7.95 -18.81 -35.51
C VAL A 15 -7.12 -19.42 -34.38
N GLY A 16 -6.79 -20.70 -34.51
CA GLY A 16 -5.90 -21.38 -33.57
C GLY A 16 -4.55 -20.66 -33.46
N CYS A 17 -3.85 -20.87 -32.34
CA CYS A 17 -2.63 -20.19 -31.89
C CYS A 17 -1.46 -20.04 -32.90
N CYS A 18 -1.58 -20.52 -34.13
CA CYS A 18 -0.57 -20.48 -35.17
C CYS A 18 -1.04 -19.86 -36.50
N GLY A 19 -2.26 -19.30 -36.60
CA GLY A 19 -2.70 -18.64 -37.83
C GLY A 19 -2.92 -19.58 -39.02
N VAL A 20 -3.02 -20.89 -38.79
CA VAL A 20 -3.29 -21.90 -39.81
C VAL A 20 -4.71 -22.43 -39.63
N PRO A 21 -5.52 -22.57 -40.69
CA PRO A 21 -6.86 -23.14 -40.58
C PRO A 21 -6.78 -24.57 -40.03
N ALA A 22 -7.49 -24.81 -38.92
CA ALA A 22 -7.57 -26.11 -38.29
C ALA A 22 -8.20 -27.11 -39.26
N ARG A 23 -7.44 -28.12 -39.70
CA ARG A 23 -8.05 -29.35 -40.23
C ARG A 23 -8.26 -30.30 -39.05
N ARG A 24 -9.38 -31.04 -39.09
CA ARG A 24 -9.68 -32.06 -38.08
C ARG A 24 -8.56 -33.10 -38.05
N GLY A 25 -7.91 -33.23 -36.90
CA GLY A 25 -6.73 -34.05 -36.71
C GLY A 25 -5.56 -33.15 -36.36
N GLY A 26 -5.04 -33.31 -35.14
CA GLY A 26 -4.09 -32.39 -34.53
C GLY A 26 -2.81 -32.15 -35.33
N CYS A 27 -2.07 -31.13 -34.89
CA CYS A 27 -0.73 -30.81 -35.35
C CYS A 27 0.21 -32.02 -35.27
N ASP A 28 0.66 -32.52 -36.43
CA ASP A 28 1.61 -33.64 -36.56
C ASP A 28 3.04 -33.30 -36.10
N VAL A 29 3.29 -32.10 -35.57
CA VAL A 29 4.65 -31.66 -35.16
C VAL A 29 5.00 -32.10 -33.74
N CYS A 30 4.02 -32.49 -32.90
CA CYS A 30 4.26 -32.63 -31.46
C CYS A 30 4.16 -34.07 -30.89
N HIS A 31 4.11 -35.12 -31.71
CA HIS A 31 4.13 -36.49 -31.18
C HIS A 31 4.98 -37.43 -32.04
N PRO A 32 6.23 -37.74 -31.65
CA PRO A 32 6.78 -39.04 -31.97
C PRO A 32 6.09 -40.11 -31.09
N PRO A 33 5.79 -41.31 -31.63
CA PRO A 33 5.20 -42.37 -30.85
C PRO A 33 6.29 -42.98 -29.97
N ASN A 34 6.15 -42.77 -28.66
CA ASN A 34 6.44 -43.75 -27.62
C ASN A 34 7.84 -44.40 -27.66
N GLN A 35 8.76 -43.99 -26.77
CA GLN A 35 9.39 -44.88 -25.77
C GLN A 35 9.78 -44.04 -24.55
N GLY A 36 9.42 -44.55 -23.36
CA GLY A 36 9.42 -43.78 -22.12
C GLY A 36 10.77 -43.24 -21.73
N GLU A 37 10.87 -41.93 -21.59
CA GLU A 37 11.86 -41.21 -20.81
C GLU A 37 11.30 -39.80 -20.52
N THR A 38 11.43 -39.36 -19.28
CA THR A 38 10.94 -38.07 -18.79
C THR A 38 11.70 -36.92 -19.45
N HIS A 39 11.02 -35.99 -20.12
CA HIS A 39 11.63 -34.70 -20.46
C HIS A 39 10.71 -33.50 -20.20
N TYR A 40 11.34 -32.48 -19.64
CA TYR A 40 10.80 -31.22 -19.14
C TYR A 40 10.29 -30.31 -20.27
N VAL A 41 9.20 -29.59 -19.96
CA VAL A 41 8.89 -28.16 -20.19
C VAL A 41 9.20 -27.52 -21.55
N GLY A 42 8.19 -26.83 -22.08
CA GLY A 42 8.38 -25.47 -22.59
C GLY A 42 8.41 -25.30 -24.11
N ASP A 43 7.92 -24.15 -24.54
CA ASP A 43 8.49 -23.18 -25.52
C ASP A 43 9.24 -23.63 -26.79
N ASP A 44 9.38 -24.91 -27.11
CA ASP A 44 10.13 -25.42 -28.27
C ASP A 44 9.29 -25.48 -29.56
N CYS A 45 8.41 -24.50 -29.77
CA CYS A 45 7.69 -24.35 -31.03
C CYS A 45 8.53 -23.47 -31.97
N PRO A 46 9.04 -23.96 -33.11
CA PRO A 46 9.98 -23.23 -33.98
C PRO A 46 9.40 -21.97 -34.65
N GLY A 47 8.12 -21.65 -34.42
CA GLY A 47 7.46 -20.41 -34.84
C GLY A 47 7.07 -19.46 -33.70
N ALA A 48 7.44 -19.76 -32.45
CA ALA A 48 7.18 -18.89 -31.30
C ALA A 48 8.18 -17.72 -31.30
N HIS A 49 8.02 -16.80 -32.26
CA HIS A 49 8.65 -15.49 -32.16
C HIS A 49 7.95 -14.70 -31.06
N ARG A 50 8.40 -14.90 -29.83
CA ARG A 50 8.07 -14.01 -28.71
C ARG A 50 8.75 -12.69 -29.03
N GLU A 51 8.00 -11.74 -29.56
CA GLU A 51 8.45 -10.37 -29.71
C GLU A 51 8.86 -9.89 -28.31
N GLU A 52 10.16 -9.76 -28.06
CA GLU A 52 10.65 -9.18 -26.82
C GLU A 52 10.14 -7.75 -26.78
N ALA A 53 9.02 -7.56 -26.08
CA ALA A 53 8.56 -6.25 -25.69
C ALA A 53 9.74 -5.60 -24.97
N LYS A 54 10.39 -4.65 -25.64
CA LYS A 54 11.39 -3.77 -25.05
C LYS A 54 10.72 -3.07 -23.87
N SER A 55 10.79 -3.70 -22.70
CA SER A 55 10.24 -3.12 -21.48
C SER A 55 11.04 -1.86 -21.19
N GLY A 56 10.34 -0.76 -20.95
CA GLY A 56 10.99 0.46 -20.51
C GLY A 56 11.67 0.20 -19.17
N PHE A 57 12.99 0.33 -19.10
CA PHE A 57 13.72 0.29 -17.84
C PHE A 57 13.76 1.69 -17.23
N LYS A 58 13.32 1.82 -15.97
CA LYS A 58 13.49 3.02 -15.15
C LYS A 58 14.58 2.77 -14.11
N PHE A 59 15.58 3.65 -14.05
CA PHE A 59 16.57 3.66 -12.98
C PHE A 59 16.00 4.45 -11.80
N ASP A 60 15.36 3.73 -10.88
CA ASP A 60 14.72 4.31 -9.69
C ASP A 60 15.49 3.98 -8.39
N SER A 61 16.73 3.47 -8.49
CA SER A 61 17.53 2.95 -7.37
C SER A 61 17.83 3.97 -6.28
N GLU A 62 17.81 5.28 -6.59
CA GLU A 62 18.06 6.38 -5.64
C GLU A 62 16.79 7.17 -5.29
N LYS A 63 15.61 6.72 -5.72
CA LYS A 63 14.35 7.44 -5.49
C LYS A 63 13.62 6.90 -4.26
N LEU A 64 12.78 7.76 -3.68
CA LEU A 64 11.89 7.38 -2.58
C LEU A 64 10.95 6.25 -3.02
N ARG A 65 10.94 5.17 -2.22
CA ARG A 65 10.13 3.98 -2.46
C ARG A 65 8.80 4.05 -1.70
N PHE A 66 7.90 4.91 -2.16
CA PHE A 66 6.55 5.06 -1.58
C PHE A 66 5.74 3.76 -1.59
N ASP A 67 6.03 2.85 -2.51
CA ASP A 67 5.41 1.53 -2.63
C ASP A 67 5.71 0.59 -1.45
N LEU A 68 6.74 0.88 -0.65
CA LEU A 68 7.04 0.12 0.57
C LEU A 68 6.11 0.46 1.73
N ILE A 69 5.34 1.54 1.64
CA ILE A 69 4.36 1.90 2.68
C ILE A 69 3.16 0.94 2.54
N PRO A 70 2.82 0.16 3.58
CA PRO A 70 1.71 -0.78 3.48
C PRO A 70 0.40 -0.06 3.14
N PRO A 71 -0.35 -0.51 2.10
CA PRO A 71 -1.52 0.21 1.61
C PRO A 71 -2.61 0.33 2.68
N TYR A 72 -2.77 -0.70 3.52
CA TYR A 72 -3.69 -0.67 4.65
C TYR A 72 -3.37 0.48 5.62
N ALA A 73 -2.11 0.63 6.05
CA ALA A 73 -1.72 1.67 7.01
C ALA A 73 -1.91 3.07 6.42
N LEU A 74 -1.56 3.24 5.14
CA LEU A 74 -1.76 4.49 4.42
C LEU A 74 -3.25 4.85 4.30
N GLU A 75 -4.11 3.87 4.02
CA GLU A 75 -5.56 4.06 3.97
C GLU A 75 -6.14 4.50 5.33
N GLN A 76 -5.69 3.88 6.44
CA GLN A 76 -6.15 4.28 7.78
C GLN A 76 -5.72 5.72 8.11
N LEU A 77 -4.49 6.10 7.77
CA LEU A 77 -4.02 7.47 7.93
C LEU A 77 -4.87 8.45 7.10
N ALA A 78 -5.16 8.12 5.84
CA ALA A 78 -6.02 8.93 4.98
C ALA A 78 -7.44 9.10 5.57
N LYS A 79 -8.01 8.05 6.18
CA LYS A 79 -9.30 8.13 6.87
C LYS A 79 -9.27 9.11 8.05
N VAL A 80 -8.18 9.16 8.81
CA VAL A 80 -8.02 10.13 9.92
C VAL A 80 -7.98 11.56 9.37
N TYR A 81 -7.23 11.82 8.30
CA TYR A 81 -7.25 13.12 7.62
C TYR A 81 -8.65 13.51 7.15
N THR A 82 -9.37 12.58 6.51
CA THR A 82 -10.76 12.80 6.05
C THR A 82 -11.71 13.08 7.21
N HIS A 83 -11.60 12.33 8.32
CA HIS A 83 -12.40 12.56 9.53
C HIS A 83 -12.13 13.95 10.12
N GLY A 84 -10.86 14.35 10.22
CA GLY A 84 -10.47 15.67 10.69
C GLY A 84 -10.97 16.79 9.79
N ALA A 85 -10.86 16.63 8.46
CA ALA A 85 -11.35 17.59 7.47
C ALA A 85 -12.87 17.77 7.55
N ALA A 86 -13.62 16.67 7.68
CA ALA A 86 -15.07 16.73 7.86
C ALA A 86 -15.49 17.46 9.15
N LYS A 87 -14.70 17.32 10.23
CA LYS A 87 -15.02 17.90 11.54
C LYS A 87 -14.57 19.34 11.71
N TYR A 88 -13.40 19.71 11.18
CA TYR A 88 -12.75 20.99 11.45
C TYR A 88 -12.48 21.83 10.19
N GLY A 89 -12.82 21.31 9.01
CA GLY A 89 -12.49 21.89 7.73
C GLY A 89 -11.15 21.42 7.18
N ASP A 90 -10.98 21.55 5.87
CA ASP A 90 -9.76 21.17 5.16
C ASP A 90 -8.54 21.87 5.74
N VAL A 91 -7.43 21.12 5.87
CA VAL A 91 -6.11 21.59 6.32
C VAL A 91 -6.13 22.45 7.59
N ASN A 92 -7.16 22.32 8.45
CA ASN A 92 -7.30 23.14 9.66
C ASN A 92 -6.07 23.04 10.60
N TYR A 93 -5.39 21.89 10.60
CA TYR A 93 -4.17 21.69 11.39
C TYR A 93 -3.02 22.64 10.98
N LEU A 94 -2.99 23.17 9.76
CA LEU A 94 -1.98 24.14 9.31
C LEU A 94 -2.15 25.53 9.93
N ARG A 95 -3.28 25.80 10.61
CA ARG A 95 -3.47 27.07 11.35
C ARG A 95 -2.59 27.18 12.61
N GLY A 96 -1.89 26.11 12.96
CA GLY A 96 -1.00 26.07 14.09
C GLY A 96 -1.70 25.82 15.42
N MET A 97 -1.01 25.04 16.25
CA MET A 97 -1.36 24.76 17.64
C MET A 97 -0.06 24.63 18.45
N THR A 98 -0.16 24.62 19.77
CA THR A 98 1.01 24.34 20.60
C THR A 98 1.48 22.89 20.42
N TYR A 99 2.79 22.66 20.37
CA TYR A 99 3.35 21.32 20.17
C TYR A 99 2.91 20.36 21.27
N ARG A 100 2.85 20.85 22.52
CA ARG A 100 2.31 20.09 23.66
C ARG A 100 0.88 19.61 23.46
N ARG A 101 0.02 20.38 22.77
CA ARG A 101 -1.36 19.97 22.52
C ARG A 101 -1.42 18.75 21.60
N ILE A 102 -0.58 18.74 20.56
CA ILE A 102 -0.47 17.60 19.64
C ILE A 102 0.18 16.42 20.35
N LEU A 103 1.27 16.64 21.11
CA LEU A 103 1.92 15.60 21.91
C LEU A 103 0.97 14.98 22.94
N ALA A 104 0.17 15.77 23.64
CA ALA A 104 -0.79 15.26 24.62
C ALA A 104 -1.85 14.37 23.97
N ALA A 105 -2.36 14.75 22.79
CA ALA A 105 -3.29 13.93 22.03
C ALA A 105 -2.63 12.64 21.48
N LEU A 106 -1.37 12.72 21.03
CA LEU A 106 -0.58 11.55 20.64
C LEU A 106 -0.47 10.56 21.81
N MET A 107 -0.07 11.06 22.99
CA MET A 107 0.10 10.23 24.18
C MET A 107 -1.21 9.58 24.61
N ARG A 108 -2.36 10.25 24.52
CA ARG A 108 -3.66 9.63 24.85
C ARG A 108 -3.97 8.41 23.97
N HIS A 109 -3.73 8.50 22.67
CA HIS A 109 -3.94 7.36 21.78
C HIS A 109 -2.90 6.24 21.99
N VAL A 110 -1.66 6.59 22.31
CA VAL A 110 -0.64 5.58 22.70
C VAL A 110 -1.06 4.85 23.97
N GLU A 111 -1.50 5.56 25.02
CA GLU A 111 -1.89 4.93 26.28
C GLU A 111 -3.17 4.09 26.13
N ALA A 112 -4.15 4.51 25.32
CA ALA A 112 -5.32 3.69 24.98
C ALA A 112 -4.91 2.37 24.29
N TYR A 113 -4.00 2.47 23.31
CA TYR A 113 -3.43 1.29 22.64
C TYR A 113 -2.69 0.36 23.62
N ARG A 114 -1.89 0.93 24.52
CA ARG A 114 -1.19 0.17 25.57
C ARG A 114 -2.14 -0.49 26.56
N ALA A 115 -3.32 0.09 26.77
CA ALA A 115 -4.38 -0.48 27.60
C ALA A 115 -5.16 -1.62 26.88
N GLY A 116 -4.86 -1.89 25.61
CA GLY A 116 -5.50 -2.95 24.82
C GLY A 116 -6.69 -2.48 23.96
N GLU A 117 -6.94 -1.17 23.90
CA GLU A 117 -7.94 -0.60 23.00
C GLU A 117 -7.31 -0.38 21.62
N SER A 118 -7.82 -1.05 20.58
CA SER A 118 -7.27 -0.93 19.22
C SER A 118 -7.94 0.16 18.39
N ILE A 119 -9.19 0.50 18.70
CA ILE A 119 -10.05 1.39 17.91
C ILE A 119 -10.50 2.54 18.79
N ASP A 120 -10.30 3.76 18.30
CA ASP A 120 -10.77 4.97 18.94
C ASP A 120 -12.30 5.07 18.89
N PRO A 121 -13.00 5.19 20.02
CA PRO A 121 -14.46 5.14 20.08
C PRO A 121 -15.12 6.39 19.45
N ASP A 122 -14.42 7.52 19.40
CA ASP A 122 -14.93 8.77 18.85
C ASP A 122 -14.99 8.73 17.31
N SER A 123 -13.94 8.20 16.69
CA SER A 123 -13.79 8.17 15.22
C SER A 123 -14.11 6.82 14.59
N GLY A 124 -14.09 5.73 15.35
CA GLY A 124 -14.17 4.37 14.83
C GLY A 124 -12.92 3.93 14.04
N LEU A 125 -11.79 4.64 14.19
CA LEU A 125 -10.55 4.38 13.47
C LEU A 125 -9.45 3.84 14.40
N PRO A 126 -8.43 3.15 13.88
CA PRO A 126 -7.36 2.60 14.73
C PRO A 126 -6.61 3.69 15.50
N HIS A 127 -6.32 3.46 16.78
CA HIS A 127 -5.53 4.39 17.60
C HIS A 127 -4.17 4.71 16.97
N MET A 128 -3.51 3.71 16.40
CA MET A 128 -2.21 3.90 15.74
C MET A 128 -2.29 4.77 14.49
N ALA A 129 -3.44 4.86 13.83
CA ALA A 129 -3.63 5.80 12.72
C ALA A 129 -3.70 7.25 13.21
N HIS A 130 -4.34 7.50 14.36
CA HIS A 130 -4.29 8.81 15.02
C HIS A 130 -2.89 9.16 15.50
N VAL A 131 -2.17 8.20 16.09
CA VAL A 131 -0.76 8.40 16.47
C VAL A 131 0.08 8.79 15.26
N ALA A 132 -0.08 8.11 14.12
CA ALA A 132 0.62 8.45 12.88
C ALA A 132 0.26 9.88 12.41
N TRP A 133 -1.03 10.26 12.44
CA TRP A 133 -1.45 11.60 12.10
C TRP A 133 -0.82 12.68 12.98
N GLN A 134 -0.76 12.45 14.29
CA GLN A 134 -0.11 13.35 15.24
C GLN A 134 1.39 13.49 14.99
N ALA A 135 2.08 12.37 14.71
CA ALA A 135 3.51 12.38 14.39
C ALA A 135 3.79 13.15 13.09
N PHE A 136 3.00 12.93 12.04
CA PHE A 136 3.12 13.66 10.78
C PHE A 136 2.87 15.16 10.98
N THR A 137 1.88 15.51 11.79
CA THR A 137 1.58 16.91 12.12
C THR A 137 2.76 17.59 12.82
N LEU A 138 3.39 16.94 13.80
CA LEU A 138 4.58 17.46 14.47
C LEU A 138 5.77 17.62 13.51
N MET A 139 6.00 16.64 12.63
CA MET A 139 7.05 16.75 11.60
C MET A 139 6.82 17.96 10.68
N VAL A 140 5.57 18.20 10.26
CA VAL A 140 5.21 19.37 9.44
C VAL A 140 5.41 20.65 10.23
N TYR A 141 4.98 20.70 11.50
CA TYR A 141 5.16 21.88 12.35
C TYR A 141 6.63 22.23 12.52
N GLU A 142 7.50 21.24 12.72
CA GLU A 142 8.95 21.43 12.85
C GLU A 142 9.61 21.85 11.54
N ASN A 143 9.16 21.31 10.40
CA ASN A 143 9.73 21.63 9.09
C ASN A 143 9.32 23.02 8.58
N GLU A 144 8.08 23.42 8.83
CA GLU A 144 7.45 24.62 8.27
C GLU A 144 7.32 25.77 9.30
N ASP A 145 7.84 25.60 10.52
CA ASP A 145 7.71 26.56 11.63
C ASP A 145 6.25 26.99 11.90
N ILE A 146 5.36 25.99 11.99
CA ILE A 146 3.92 26.20 12.23
C ILE A 146 3.59 25.98 13.71
N GLY A 147 2.83 26.90 14.30
CA GLY A 147 2.35 26.78 15.68
C GLY A 147 3.32 27.35 16.71
N GLU A 148 3.29 26.81 17.93
CA GLU A 148 4.15 27.24 19.02
C GLU A 148 4.93 26.05 19.60
N ASP A 149 6.26 26.06 19.44
CA ASP A 149 7.14 25.06 20.05
C ASP A 149 7.32 25.33 21.53
N ASN A 150 6.44 24.75 22.34
CA ASN A 150 6.51 24.80 23.78
C ASN A 150 7.02 23.49 24.41
N ARG A 151 7.82 22.67 23.72
CA ARG A 151 8.26 21.35 24.22
C ARG A 151 9.05 21.42 25.54
N LYS A 152 9.81 22.49 25.78
CA LYS A 152 10.59 22.69 27.01
C LYS A 152 9.68 23.19 28.14
N MET A 153 9.81 22.60 29.34
CA MET A 153 9.21 23.16 30.55
C MET A 153 10.20 24.21 31.06
N GLU A 154 9.83 25.49 31.01
CA GLU A 154 10.64 26.52 31.66
C GLU A 154 10.27 26.57 33.14
N VAL A 155 11.24 26.34 34.01
CA VAL A 155 11.07 26.51 35.46
C VAL A 155 11.56 27.92 35.79
N SER A 156 10.63 28.83 36.09
CA SER A 156 10.96 30.14 36.63
C SER A 156 11.44 29.96 38.08
N ASN A 157 12.76 29.99 38.28
CA ASN A 157 13.34 30.11 39.61
C ASN A 157 13.27 31.60 40.01
N GLU A 158 12.12 32.08 40.47
CA GLU A 158 12.08 33.35 41.20
C GLU A 158 12.64 33.09 42.61
N PRO A 159 13.66 33.83 43.06
CA PRO A 159 14.15 33.69 44.42
C PRO A 159 13.04 34.16 45.37
N GLU A 160 12.63 33.26 46.27
CA GLU A 160 11.76 33.57 47.39
C GLU A 160 12.45 34.66 48.24
N GLU A 161 12.00 35.91 48.14
CA GLU A 161 12.43 36.99 49.02
C GLU A 161 11.98 36.66 50.44
N THR A 162 12.90 36.18 51.27
CA THR A 162 12.70 36.03 52.70
C THR A 162 12.83 37.40 53.36
N GLU A 163 11.72 37.97 53.82
CA GLU A 163 11.66 39.11 54.76
C GLU A 163 12.20 38.76 56.15
#